data_AF-A0A3D4PA82-F1
#
_entry.id   AF-A0A3D4PA82-F1
#
_cell.length_a   1.000
_cell.length_b   1.000
_cell.length_c   1.000
_cell.angle_alpha   90.00
_cell.angle_beta   90.00
_cell.angle_gamma   90.00
#
_symmetry.space_group_name_H-M   'P 1'
#
loop_
_entity.id
_entity.type
_entity.pdbx_description
1 polymer ?
#
loop_
_entity_poly.entity_id
_entity_poly.type
_entity_poly.pdbx_seq_one_letter_code
_entity_poly.pdbx_strand_id
1 'polypeptide(L)'
;MKSDDIHQNAKTFIGKRIADYDPEKKAAPGGKTVYRFRSDWEEANCIPHLIHFLETDAAAEAIGIVIGNWAGDDSEGDPDEVIDLLCEKRDQLSSLKAIYLGDIVSEENEMSWIHQSDVTPLLEAFPNLELLRTRGGQDLAISNPQHTKLRGLICESGGLSAEVVRSIGRSEFPALEHLELWLGTEEYGGSSTVEDLQPILSGELFPNLKYLGLRNCEFVNDIAAVIVNSPLVQRIESLDLSLGVLTDEGGRALASLPTNGKLKHVSLHYNYLTNEVIKLLGKLPFKVDMSKPSHMDDDEEWRFVAVGE
;
A
#
# COMPACT_ATOMS: atom_id res chain seq x y z
N MET A 1 -0.58 3.68 -8.32
CA MET A 1 -2.00 3.65 -8.72
C MET A 1 -2.46 5.07 -9.05
N LYS A 2 -3.42 5.25 -9.96
CA LYS A 2 -4.14 6.55 -10.07
C LYS A 2 -5.33 6.50 -9.10
N SER A 3 -5.82 7.63 -8.57
CA SER A 3 -6.89 7.60 -7.56
C SER A 3 -8.16 6.89 -8.02
N ASP A 4 -8.41 6.77 -9.33
CA ASP A 4 -9.59 6.07 -9.87
C ASP A 4 -9.56 4.54 -9.61
N ASP A 5 -8.41 3.99 -9.20
CA ASP A 5 -8.27 2.56 -8.88
C ASP A 5 -8.73 2.19 -7.45
N ILE A 6 -9.12 3.14 -6.59
CA ILE A 6 -9.53 2.82 -5.20
C ILE A 6 -10.94 2.22 -5.11
N HIS A 7 -11.83 2.58 -6.05
CA HIS A 7 -13.23 2.12 -6.10
C HIS A 7 -13.44 0.91 -7.02
N GLN A 8 -12.35 0.29 -7.49
CA GLN A 8 -12.44 -0.88 -8.37
C GLN A 8 -11.41 -1.89 -7.91
N ASN A 9 -11.80 -3.17 -7.87
CA ASN A 9 -10.83 -4.20 -7.58
C ASN A 9 -9.76 -4.23 -8.69
N ALA A 10 -8.54 -4.61 -8.33
CA ALA A 10 -7.41 -4.56 -9.26
C ALA A 10 -7.63 -5.45 -10.49
N LYS A 11 -7.31 -4.92 -11.68
CA LYS A 11 -7.37 -5.66 -12.96
C LYS A 11 -6.05 -6.34 -13.30
N THR A 12 -4.95 -5.85 -12.73
CA THR A 12 -3.61 -6.39 -12.90
C THR A 12 -2.82 -6.37 -11.61
N PHE A 13 -1.97 -7.38 -11.41
CA PHE A 13 -1.01 -7.46 -10.32
C PHE A 13 0.28 -8.06 -10.86
N ILE A 14 1.44 -7.52 -10.46
CA ILE A 14 2.77 -7.93 -10.96
C ILE A 14 2.87 -8.03 -12.50
N GLY A 15 2.19 -7.12 -13.21
CA GLY A 15 2.15 -7.10 -14.68
C GLY A 15 1.36 -8.26 -15.32
N LYS A 16 0.62 -9.03 -14.52
CA LYS A 16 -0.30 -10.08 -14.95
C LYS A 16 -1.74 -9.63 -14.80
N ARG A 17 -2.63 -10.20 -15.61
CA ARG A 17 -4.06 -10.02 -15.45
C ARG A 17 -4.54 -10.74 -14.19
N ILE A 18 -5.44 -10.09 -13.45
CA ILE A 18 -6.22 -10.73 -12.38
C ILE A 18 -7.49 -11.34 -12.96
N ALA A 19 -7.87 -12.51 -12.47
CA ALA A 19 -9.19 -13.11 -12.68
C ALA A 19 -9.72 -13.68 -11.36
N ASP A 20 -11.02 -13.53 -11.11
CA ASP A 20 -11.68 -14.25 -10.02
C ASP A 20 -11.58 -15.76 -10.27
N TYR A 21 -11.22 -16.51 -9.24
CA TYR A 21 -11.13 -17.96 -9.32
C TYR A 21 -12.53 -18.58 -9.39
N ASP A 22 -12.66 -19.62 -10.22
CA ASP A 22 -13.90 -20.37 -10.43
C ASP A 22 -13.52 -21.86 -10.47
N PRO A 23 -13.95 -22.66 -9.47
CA PRO A 23 -13.58 -24.08 -9.37
C PRO A 23 -14.13 -24.93 -10.53
N GLU A 24 -15.19 -24.50 -11.19
CA GLU A 24 -15.77 -25.19 -12.35
C GLU A 24 -14.93 -25.00 -13.63
N LYS A 25 -13.97 -24.07 -13.60
CA LYS A 25 -13.05 -23.80 -14.71
C LYS A 25 -11.66 -24.30 -14.39
N LYS A 26 -11.03 -24.98 -15.36
CA LYS A 26 -9.62 -25.39 -15.24
C LYS A 26 -8.72 -24.16 -15.06
N ALA A 27 -7.96 -24.14 -13.96
CA ALA A 27 -6.95 -23.13 -13.70
C ALA A 27 -5.90 -23.08 -14.81
N ALA A 28 -5.53 -21.87 -15.22
CA ALA A 28 -4.56 -21.64 -16.28
C ALA A 28 -3.13 -21.91 -15.76
N PRO A 29 -2.36 -22.81 -16.39
CA PRO A 29 -0.99 -23.07 -15.99
C PRO A 29 -0.04 -21.91 -16.37
N GLY A 30 1.12 -21.91 -15.75
CA GLY A 30 2.30 -21.13 -16.12
C GLY A 30 2.37 -19.73 -15.52
N GLY A 31 1.62 -19.45 -14.45
CA GLY A 31 1.66 -18.15 -13.75
C GLY A 31 1.28 -16.96 -14.65
N LYS A 32 0.50 -17.20 -15.73
CA LYS A 32 0.07 -16.15 -16.67
C LYS A 32 -1.08 -15.30 -16.12
N THR A 33 -1.91 -15.93 -15.28
CA THR A 33 -3.04 -15.33 -14.59
C THR A 33 -2.74 -15.32 -13.11
N VAL A 34 -2.99 -14.20 -12.46
CA VAL A 34 -3.07 -14.12 -11.01
C VAL A 34 -4.53 -14.33 -10.63
N TYR A 35 -4.80 -15.27 -9.73
CA TYR A 35 -6.15 -15.55 -9.28
C TYR A 35 -6.50 -14.71 -8.05
N ARG A 36 -7.73 -14.18 -8.05
CA ARG A 36 -8.36 -13.58 -6.89
C ARG A 36 -9.34 -14.57 -6.26
N PHE A 37 -9.22 -14.73 -4.95
CA PHE A 37 -10.13 -15.51 -4.11
C PHE A 37 -10.93 -14.54 -3.26
N ARG A 38 -12.26 -14.64 -3.29
CA ARG A 38 -13.15 -13.79 -2.52
C ARG A 38 -14.50 -14.48 -2.27
N SER A 39 -15.13 -14.10 -1.18
CA SER A 39 -16.51 -14.35 -0.85
C SER A 39 -17.38 -13.29 -1.52
N ASP A 40 -18.64 -13.62 -1.77
CA ASP A 40 -19.68 -12.64 -2.10
C ASP A 40 -20.66 -12.52 -0.92
N TRP A 41 -21.69 -11.69 -1.08
CA TRP A 41 -22.68 -11.46 -0.02
C TRP A 41 -23.56 -12.67 0.31
N GLU A 42 -23.69 -13.62 -0.62
CA GLU A 42 -24.55 -14.80 -0.44
C GLU A 42 -23.75 -16.03 -0.01
N GLU A 43 -22.48 -16.12 -0.41
CA GLU A 43 -21.63 -17.29 -0.22
C GLU A 43 -20.20 -16.92 0.23
N ALA A 44 -19.80 -17.52 1.36
CA ALA A 44 -18.45 -17.44 1.94
C ALA A 44 -17.42 -18.28 1.14
N ASN A 45 -17.21 -17.90 -0.12
CA ASN A 45 -16.45 -18.69 -1.10
C ASN A 45 -14.94 -18.50 -1.04
N CYS A 46 -14.40 -17.50 -0.34
CA CYS A 46 -12.96 -17.20 -0.33
C CYS A 46 -12.10 -18.43 0.03
N ILE A 47 -12.33 -18.99 1.22
CA ILE A 47 -11.56 -20.14 1.74
C ILE A 47 -11.83 -21.42 0.92
N PRO A 48 -13.08 -21.84 0.64
CA PRO A 48 -13.35 -23.02 -0.18
C PRO A 48 -12.67 -22.98 -1.55
N HIS A 49 -12.70 -21.83 -2.22
CA HIS A 49 -12.07 -21.65 -3.52
C HIS A 49 -10.55 -21.68 -3.45
N LEU A 50 -9.97 -21.08 -2.39
CA LEU A 50 -8.53 -21.12 -2.17
C LEU A 50 -8.06 -22.56 -1.92
N ILE A 51 -8.75 -23.33 -1.07
CA ILE A 51 -8.47 -24.76 -0.84
C ILE A 51 -8.51 -25.53 -2.15
N HIS A 52 -9.59 -25.37 -2.94
CA HIS A 52 -9.72 -26.08 -4.21
C HIS A 52 -8.60 -25.74 -5.18
N PHE A 53 -8.21 -24.46 -5.28
CA PHE A 53 -7.09 -24.06 -6.14
C PHE A 53 -5.76 -24.68 -5.72
N LEU A 54 -5.50 -24.72 -4.42
CA LEU A 54 -4.28 -25.26 -3.83
C LEU A 54 -4.08 -26.76 -4.14
N GLU A 55 -5.16 -27.50 -4.38
CA GLU A 55 -5.12 -28.90 -4.83
C GLU A 55 -4.81 -29.07 -6.33
N THR A 56 -4.73 -27.99 -7.10
CA THR A 56 -4.44 -28.04 -8.54
C THR A 56 -2.96 -27.90 -8.87
N ASP A 57 -2.52 -28.47 -9.99
CA ASP A 57 -1.14 -28.29 -10.50
C ASP A 57 -0.79 -26.81 -10.75
N ALA A 58 -1.79 -25.95 -10.97
CA ALA A 58 -1.57 -24.53 -11.23
C ALA A 58 -1.10 -23.76 -9.99
N ALA A 59 -1.36 -24.26 -8.77
CA ALA A 59 -0.92 -23.63 -7.53
C ALA A 59 0.61 -23.57 -7.44
N ALA A 60 1.29 -24.66 -7.81
CA ALA A 60 2.75 -24.73 -7.77
C ALA A 60 3.44 -23.71 -8.71
N GLU A 61 2.75 -23.33 -9.79
CA GLU A 61 3.20 -22.37 -10.79
C GLU A 61 2.68 -20.94 -10.53
N ALA A 62 1.86 -20.74 -9.50
CA ALA A 62 1.30 -19.44 -9.15
C ALA A 62 2.41 -18.50 -8.68
N ILE A 63 2.58 -17.39 -9.39
CA ILE A 63 3.57 -16.36 -9.04
C ILE A 63 2.99 -15.23 -8.20
N GLY A 64 1.65 -15.12 -8.14
CA GLY A 64 0.96 -14.18 -7.29
C GLY A 64 -0.46 -14.63 -6.96
N ILE A 65 -0.93 -14.22 -5.78
CA ILE A 65 -2.28 -14.45 -5.27
C ILE A 65 -2.89 -13.12 -4.84
N VAL A 66 -4.18 -12.94 -5.11
CA VAL A 66 -4.97 -11.83 -4.60
C VAL A 66 -6.08 -12.40 -3.73
N ILE A 67 -6.30 -11.79 -2.57
CA ILE A 67 -7.42 -12.10 -1.68
C ILE A 67 -8.32 -10.85 -1.69
N GLY A 68 -9.58 -11.00 -2.09
CA GLY A 68 -10.61 -9.96 -1.98
C GLY A 68 -11.34 -10.07 -0.65
N ASN A 69 -12.65 -9.81 -0.64
CA ASN A 69 -13.47 -9.98 0.57
C ASN A 69 -13.35 -11.44 1.08
N TRP A 70 -12.92 -11.63 2.33
CA TRP A 70 -12.75 -12.94 2.96
C TRP A 70 -13.99 -13.37 3.76
N ALA A 71 -14.71 -12.42 4.34
CA ALA A 71 -15.76 -12.66 5.33
C ALA A 71 -17.20 -12.61 4.78
N GLY A 72 -17.38 -12.28 3.49
CA GLY A 72 -18.72 -12.25 2.88
C GLY A 72 -19.53 -11.06 3.40
N ASP A 73 -20.66 -11.32 4.06
CA ASP A 73 -21.51 -10.31 4.67
C ASP A 73 -21.10 -9.89 6.09
N ASP A 74 -20.12 -10.59 6.69
CA ASP A 74 -19.55 -10.22 7.99
C ASP A 74 -18.46 -9.15 7.83
N SER A 75 -18.84 -7.88 7.99
CA SER A 75 -17.93 -6.74 7.88
C SER A 75 -16.84 -6.69 8.96
N GLU A 76 -17.00 -7.45 10.05
CA GLU A 76 -16.06 -7.50 11.18
C GLU A 76 -15.07 -8.67 11.06
N GLY A 77 -15.22 -9.54 10.07
CA GLY A 77 -14.35 -10.69 9.89
C GLY A 77 -12.93 -10.28 9.50
N ASP A 78 -11.94 -10.99 10.03
CA ASP A 78 -10.52 -10.81 9.76
C ASP A 78 -9.96 -11.88 8.78
N PRO A 79 -8.74 -11.70 8.23
CA PRO A 79 -8.13 -12.65 7.32
C PRO A 79 -7.29 -13.76 8.01
N ASP A 80 -7.42 -14.02 9.32
CA ASP A 80 -6.56 -15.00 10.03
C ASP A 80 -6.61 -16.39 9.37
N GLU A 81 -7.82 -16.89 9.06
CA GLU A 81 -7.98 -18.19 8.42
C GLU A 81 -7.32 -18.24 7.02
N VAL A 82 -7.33 -17.11 6.30
CA VAL A 82 -6.67 -17.00 4.98
C VAL A 82 -5.15 -17.06 5.16
N ILE A 83 -4.61 -16.31 6.12
CA ILE A 83 -3.16 -16.27 6.40
C ILE A 83 -2.66 -17.64 6.85
N ASP A 84 -3.37 -18.28 7.78
CA ASP A 84 -3.05 -19.62 8.29
C ASP A 84 -3.06 -20.65 7.16
N LEU A 85 -4.08 -20.65 6.31
CA LEU A 85 -4.18 -21.57 5.18
C LEU A 85 -3.03 -21.39 4.19
N LEU A 86 -2.68 -20.15 3.83
CA LEU A 86 -1.54 -19.87 2.95
C LEU A 86 -0.22 -20.37 3.57
N CYS A 87 -0.04 -20.15 4.87
CA CYS A 87 1.16 -20.57 5.59
C CYS A 87 1.26 -22.11 5.72
N GLU A 88 0.13 -22.78 5.96
CA GLU A 88 0.04 -24.25 6.04
C GLU A 88 0.33 -24.89 4.68
N LYS A 89 -0.23 -24.33 3.61
CA LYS A 89 -0.10 -24.86 2.24
C LYS A 89 1.06 -24.25 1.45
N ARG A 90 2.00 -23.56 2.10
CA ARG A 90 3.12 -22.88 1.44
C ARG A 90 3.90 -23.74 0.44
N ASP A 91 4.03 -25.05 0.70
CA ASP A 91 4.77 -25.98 -0.16
C ASP A 91 4.06 -26.21 -1.52
N GLN A 92 2.75 -25.99 -1.58
CA GLN A 92 1.95 -26.03 -2.81
C GLN A 92 2.08 -24.75 -3.62
N LEU A 93 2.67 -23.70 -3.06
CA LEU A 93 2.83 -22.36 -3.64
C LEU A 93 4.31 -22.05 -3.91
N SER A 94 5.05 -23.04 -4.40
CA SER A 94 6.52 -22.99 -4.53
C SER A 94 7.07 -21.84 -5.40
N SER A 95 6.27 -21.31 -6.33
CA SER A 95 6.64 -20.20 -7.22
C SER A 95 6.15 -18.82 -6.75
N LEU A 96 5.45 -18.75 -5.60
CA LEU A 96 4.79 -17.54 -5.15
C LEU A 96 5.79 -16.43 -4.83
N LYS A 97 5.52 -15.24 -5.38
CA LYS A 97 6.36 -14.05 -5.24
C LYS A 97 5.59 -12.81 -4.82
N ALA A 98 4.26 -12.81 -4.90
CA ALA A 98 3.49 -11.63 -4.58
C ALA A 98 2.15 -12.00 -3.95
N ILE A 99 1.79 -11.29 -2.89
CA ILE A 99 0.48 -11.41 -2.23
C ILE A 99 -0.13 -10.02 -2.18
N TYR A 100 -1.39 -9.93 -2.59
CA TYR A 100 -2.25 -8.78 -2.31
C TYR A 100 -3.40 -9.25 -1.42
N LEU A 101 -3.33 -8.87 -0.15
CA LEU A 101 -4.33 -9.19 0.87
C LEU A 101 -5.30 -8.01 1.02
N GLY A 102 -6.57 -8.21 0.68
CA GLY A 102 -7.62 -7.20 0.86
C GLY A 102 -7.91 -6.36 -0.38
N ASP A 103 -7.96 -6.95 -1.58
CA ASP A 103 -8.51 -6.30 -2.78
C ASP A 103 -10.03 -6.12 -2.67
N ILE A 104 -10.46 -5.37 -1.66
CA ILE A 104 -11.81 -5.08 -1.22
C ILE A 104 -12.11 -3.63 -1.60
N VAL A 105 -13.21 -3.40 -2.30
CA VAL A 105 -13.67 -2.05 -2.66
C VAL A 105 -14.65 -1.50 -1.63
N SER A 106 -14.86 -0.18 -1.63
CA SER A 106 -15.79 0.53 -0.75
C SER A 106 -17.21 -0.07 -0.74
N GLU A 107 -17.67 -0.58 -1.89
CA GLU A 107 -18.98 -1.23 -2.01
C GLU A 107 -19.06 -2.60 -1.32
N GLU A 108 -17.92 -3.22 -1.01
CA GLU A 108 -17.81 -4.48 -0.27
C GLU A 108 -17.60 -4.20 1.23
N ASN A 109 -16.60 -3.38 1.57
CA ASN A 109 -16.36 -2.87 2.91
C ASN A 109 -15.53 -1.58 2.85
N GLU A 110 -15.86 -0.59 3.67
CA GLU A 110 -15.14 0.69 3.74
C GLU A 110 -13.70 0.48 4.25
N MET A 111 -12.75 1.26 3.74
CA MET A 111 -11.32 1.12 4.03
C MET A 111 -11.00 1.11 5.53
N SER A 112 -11.69 1.97 6.28
CA SER A 112 -11.54 2.11 7.73
C SER A 112 -12.19 0.96 8.52
N TRP A 113 -13.07 0.17 7.88
CA TRP A 113 -13.80 -0.92 8.51
C TRP A 113 -13.21 -2.30 8.18
N ILE A 114 -12.23 -2.36 7.27
CA ILE A 114 -11.53 -3.60 6.95
C ILE A 114 -10.60 -3.98 8.12
N HIS A 115 -11.02 -4.98 8.90
CA HIS A 115 -10.18 -5.66 9.88
C HIS A 115 -9.09 -6.46 9.17
N GLN A 116 -7.85 -6.22 9.56
CA GLN A 116 -6.66 -6.95 9.15
C GLN A 116 -6.16 -7.83 10.30
N SER A 117 -5.02 -8.46 10.07
CA SER A 117 -4.35 -9.34 11.02
C SER A 117 -2.84 -9.04 11.07
N ASP A 118 -2.11 -9.83 11.87
CA ASP A 118 -0.65 -9.88 11.75
C ASP A 118 -0.25 -10.56 10.42
N VAL A 119 0.37 -9.80 9.52
CA VAL A 119 0.85 -10.30 8.21
C VAL A 119 2.28 -10.84 8.24
N THR A 120 2.95 -10.79 9.41
CA THR A 120 4.30 -11.35 9.60
C THR A 120 4.42 -12.81 9.18
N PRO A 121 3.45 -13.71 9.49
CA PRO A 121 3.53 -15.10 9.08
C PRO A 121 3.67 -15.29 7.56
N LEU A 122 3.07 -14.42 6.75
CA LEU A 122 3.22 -14.47 5.29
C LEU A 122 4.66 -14.19 4.85
N LEU A 123 5.35 -13.26 5.51
CA LEU A 123 6.75 -12.97 5.22
C LEU A 123 7.66 -14.13 5.65
N GLU A 124 7.36 -14.78 6.77
CA GLU A 124 8.15 -15.91 7.27
C GLU A 124 7.92 -17.19 6.45
N ALA A 125 6.69 -17.45 6.04
CA ALA A 125 6.31 -18.66 5.30
C ALA A 125 6.83 -18.67 3.85
N PHE A 126 6.98 -17.50 3.23
CA PHE A 126 7.32 -17.37 1.81
C PHE A 126 8.68 -16.70 1.59
N PRO A 127 9.82 -17.40 1.72
CA PRO A 127 11.15 -16.81 1.62
C PRO A 127 11.51 -16.23 0.24
N ASN A 128 10.69 -16.51 -0.78
CA ASN A 128 10.82 -15.97 -2.14
C ASN A 128 9.87 -14.80 -2.42
N LEU A 129 9.12 -14.32 -1.43
CA LEU A 129 8.17 -13.22 -1.59
C LEU A 129 8.91 -11.92 -1.95
N GLU A 130 8.52 -11.35 -3.09
CA GLU A 130 9.07 -10.10 -3.62
C GLU A 130 8.11 -8.91 -3.37
N LEU A 131 6.80 -9.13 -3.20
CA LEU A 131 5.81 -8.07 -3.02
C LEU A 131 4.73 -8.42 -1.97
N LEU A 132 4.78 -7.69 -0.85
CA LEU A 132 3.78 -7.44 0.18
C LEU A 132 2.76 -6.34 -0.20
N ARG A 133 1.48 -6.61 -0.43
CA ARG A 133 0.44 -5.55 -0.45
C ARG A 133 -0.73 -5.89 0.48
N THR A 134 -1.10 -4.95 1.34
CA THR A 134 -2.29 -5.03 2.21
C THR A 134 -3.20 -3.83 1.98
N ARG A 135 -4.50 -4.01 2.24
CA ARG A 135 -5.50 -2.94 2.18
C ARG A 135 -6.53 -3.10 3.31
N GLY A 136 -6.70 -2.03 4.09
CA GLY A 136 -7.28 -2.06 5.43
C GLY A 136 -6.18 -1.86 6.46
N GLY A 137 -6.47 -1.13 7.54
CA GLY A 137 -5.50 -0.82 8.59
C GLY A 137 -5.93 -1.15 10.00
N GLN A 138 -7.22 -1.42 10.22
CA GLN A 138 -7.73 -1.83 11.52
C GLN A 138 -7.09 -3.16 11.91
N ASP A 139 -6.49 -3.25 13.10
CA ASP A 139 -5.79 -4.43 13.61
C ASP A 139 -4.60 -4.95 12.74
N LEU A 140 -4.20 -4.21 11.69
CA LEU A 140 -3.02 -4.56 10.90
C LEU A 140 -1.79 -4.58 11.79
N ALA A 141 -1.09 -5.72 11.80
CA ALA A 141 0.17 -5.86 12.50
C ALA A 141 1.27 -6.38 11.56
N ILE A 142 2.48 -5.90 11.81
CA ILE A 142 3.70 -6.42 11.23
C ILE A 142 4.73 -6.40 12.37
N SER A 143 5.32 -7.52 12.70
CA SER A 143 6.01 -7.77 13.98
C SER A 143 7.51 -7.96 13.77
N ASN A 144 8.17 -6.91 13.30
CA ASN A 144 9.61 -6.85 13.02
C ASN A 144 10.15 -7.97 12.09
N PRO A 145 9.51 -8.24 10.94
CA PRO A 145 9.98 -9.27 10.02
C PRO A 145 11.35 -8.93 9.43
N GLN A 146 12.08 -9.99 9.08
CA GLN A 146 13.27 -9.91 8.24
C GLN A 146 12.96 -10.62 6.94
N HIS A 147 13.16 -9.96 5.81
CA HIS A 147 12.90 -10.58 4.51
C HIS A 147 13.92 -10.15 3.45
N THR A 148 14.78 -11.10 3.06
CA THR A 148 15.93 -10.82 2.18
C THR A 148 15.56 -10.56 0.73
N LYS A 149 14.36 -10.98 0.29
CA LYS A 149 13.89 -10.85 -1.10
C LYS A 149 12.72 -9.89 -1.29
N LEU A 150 12.22 -9.27 -0.23
CA LEU A 150 11.09 -8.35 -0.34
C LEU A 150 11.56 -7.09 -1.06
N ARG A 151 10.94 -6.79 -2.20
CA ARG A 151 11.25 -5.65 -3.06
C ARG A 151 10.18 -4.58 -2.98
N GLY A 152 8.94 -4.96 -2.67
CA GLY A 152 7.83 -4.03 -2.44
C GLY A 152 7.06 -4.34 -1.15
N LEU A 153 6.78 -3.30 -0.37
CA LEU A 153 5.83 -3.33 0.73
C LEU A 153 4.85 -2.16 0.56
N ILE A 154 3.56 -2.47 0.53
CA ILE A 154 2.48 -1.51 0.34
C ILE A 154 1.43 -1.77 1.41
N CYS A 155 1.14 -0.78 2.24
CA CYS A 155 0.08 -0.83 3.25
C CYS A 155 -0.91 0.31 2.98
N GLU A 156 -2.10 -0.06 2.47
CA GLU A 156 -3.19 0.89 2.18
C GLU A 156 -4.14 0.93 3.38
N SER A 157 -4.39 2.12 3.91
CA SER A 157 -5.23 2.33 5.08
C SER A 157 -5.87 3.73 5.07
N GLY A 158 -7.05 3.84 5.69
CA GLY A 158 -7.67 5.11 6.07
C GLY A 158 -7.00 5.75 7.30
N GLY A 159 -6.27 4.95 8.09
CA GLY A 159 -5.51 5.35 9.29
C GLY A 159 -4.49 4.26 9.66
N LEU A 160 -3.19 4.53 9.53
CA LEU A 160 -2.14 3.56 9.85
C LEU A 160 -1.61 3.78 11.26
N SER A 161 -1.52 2.70 12.04
CA SER A 161 -1.05 2.79 13.42
C SER A 161 0.44 3.15 13.50
N ALA A 162 0.81 3.91 14.54
CA ALA A 162 2.21 4.22 14.82
C ALA A 162 3.06 2.96 15.00
N GLU A 163 2.49 1.89 15.58
CA GLU A 163 3.22 0.64 15.83
C GLU A 163 3.61 -0.06 14.53
N VAL A 164 2.73 -0.08 13.52
CA VAL A 164 3.08 -0.60 12.18
C VAL A 164 4.23 0.19 11.57
N VAL A 165 4.16 1.52 11.60
CA VAL A 165 5.24 2.39 11.08
C VAL A 165 6.57 2.14 11.81
N ARG A 166 6.54 2.10 13.15
CA ARG A 166 7.72 1.82 13.99
C ARG A 166 8.27 0.42 13.75
N SER A 167 7.41 -0.56 13.52
CA SER A 167 7.83 -1.93 13.23
C SER A 167 8.53 -2.04 11.88
N ILE A 168 8.01 -1.38 10.85
CA ILE A 168 8.71 -1.25 9.55
C ILE A 168 10.06 -0.53 9.74
N GLY A 169 10.10 0.50 10.59
CA GLY A 169 11.33 1.20 10.97
C GLY A 169 12.36 0.35 11.75
N ARG A 170 11.98 -0.83 12.25
CA ARG A 170 12.85 -1.81 12.92
C ARG A 170 13.18 -3.02 12.04
N SER A 171 12.43 -3.21 10.95
CA SER A 171 12.51 -4.40 10.08
C SER A 171 13.75 -4.41 9.18
N GLU A 172 14.15 -5.60 8.74
CA GLU A 172 15.29 -5.77 7.83
C GLU A 172 14.83 -6.21 6.42
N PHE A 173 14.80 -5.24 5.50
CA PHE A 173 14.44 -5.47 4.10
C PHE A 173 15.54 -4.97 3.15
N PRO A 174 16.69 -5.69 3.05
CA PRO A 174 17.84 -5.22 2.29
C PRO A 174 17.56 -5.10 0.78
N ALA A 175 16.57 -5.84 0.25
CA ALA A 175 16.17 -5.79 -1.16
C ALA A 175 15.03 -4.80 -1.46
N LEU A 176 14.53 -4.05 -0.47
CA LEU A 176 13.37 -3.18 -0.64
C LEU A 176 13.66 -2.06 -1.64
N GLU A 177 12.86 -1.99 -2.70
CA GLU A 177 12.91 -0.98 -3.75
C GLU A 177 11.70 -0.03 -3.70
N HIS A 178 10.56 -0.51 -3.19
CA HIS A 178 9.28 0.23 -3.13
C HIS A 178 8.68 0.11 -1.73
N LEU A 179 8.53 1.24 -1.06
CA LEU A 179 7.78 1.34 0.19
C LEU A 179 6.63 2.32 0.00
N GLU A 180 5.41 1.91 0.29
CA GLU A 180 4.22 2.75 0.22
C GLU A 180 3.36 2.56 1.47
N LEU A 181 3.18 3.64 2.23
CA LEU A 181 2.38 3.67 3.44
C LEU A 181 1.30 4.74 3.26
N TRP A 182 0.04 4.35 3.43
CA TRP A 182 -1.08 5.27 3.48
C TRP A 182 -1.35 5.57 4.95
N LEU A 183 -0.92 6.75 5.40
CA LEU A 183 -0.83 7.08 6.82
C LEU A 183 -2.20 7.43 7.42
N GLY A 184 -3.09 7.96 6.61
CA GLY A 184 -4.47 8.24 6.97
C GLY A 184 -4.65 9.44 7.90
N THR A 185 -5.73 9.39 8.67
CA THR A 185 -6.12 10.37 9.71
C THR A 185 -6.33 9.67 11.06
N GLU A 186 -6.36 10.45 12.13
CA GLU A 186 -6.70 9.94 13.46
C GLU A 186 -8.13 9.39 13.55
N GLU A 187 -9.06 9.95 12.77
CA GLU A 187 -10.48 9.55 12.75
C GLU A 187 -10.67 8.08 12.31
N TYR A 188 -9.75 7.55 11.50
CA TYR A 188 -9.80 6.19 10.97
C TYR A 188 -8.70 5.27 11.56
N GLY A 189 -8.25 5.55 12.79
CA GLY A 189 -7.29 4.71 13.52
C GLY A 189 -5.82 5.07 13.31
N GLY A 190 -5.54 6.12 12.53
CA GLY A 190 -4.20 6.65 12.36
C GLY A 190 -3.64 7.17 13.68
N SER A 191 -2.38 6.89 13.96
CA SER A 191 -1.70 7.40 15.16
C SER A 191 -0.23 7.71 14.94
N SER A 192 0.27 7.48 13.73
CA SER A 192 1.66 7.77 13.37
C SER A 192 1.92 9.27 13.30
N THR A 193 3.11 9.69 13.70
CA THR A 193 3.59 11.07 13.53
C THR A 193 4.85 11.13 12.66
N VAL A 194 5.33 12.34 12.38
CA VAL A 194 6.59 12.54 11.65
C VAL A 194 7.81 11.96 12.40
N GLU A 195 7.75 11.86 13.73
CA GLU A 195 8.78 11.24 14.56
C GLU A 195 8.89 9.73 14.30
N ASP A 196 7.76 9.04 14.12
CA ASP A 196 7.73 7.60 13.86
C ASP A 196 8.36 7.24 12.50
N LEU A 197 8.34 8.20 11.57
CA LEU A 197 8.94 8.07 10.24
C LEU A 197 10.45 8.33 10.23
N GLN A 198 11.04 8.90 11.28
CA GLN A 198 12.46 9.29 11.30
C GLN A 198 13.43 8.16 10.91
N PRO A 199 13.27 6.90 11.38
CA PRO A 199 14.14 5.81 10.95
C PRO A 199 14.12 5.59 9.43
N ILE A 200 12.95 5.69 8.80
CA ILE A 200 12.78 5.54 7.34
C ILE A 200 13.37 6.77 6.62
N LEU A 201 13.07 7.97 7.12
CA LEU A 201 13.51 9.24 6.56
C LEU A 201 15.02 9.50 6.76
N SER A 202 15.68 8.79 7.67
CA SER A 202 17.15 8.81 7.79
C SER A 202 17.86 8.36 6.50
N GLY A 203 17.19 7.52 5.71
CA GLY A 203 17.75 6.91 4.50
C GLY A 203 18.75 5.78 4.77
N GLU A 204 18.90 5.30 5.99
CA GLU A 204 19.88 4.26 6.33
C GLU A 204 19.30 2.84 6.19
N LEU A 205 18.01 2.65 6.46
CA LEU A 205 17.38 1.32 6.57
C LEU A 205 17.31 0.52 5.26
N PHE A 206 16.90 1.18 4.17
CA PHE A 206 16.57 0.49 2.91
C PHE A 206 17.55 0.90 1.80
N PRO A 207 18.73 0.26 1.68
CA PRO A 207 19.81 0.74 0.79
C PRO A 207 19.42 0.79 -0.69
N ASN A 208 18.46 -0.05 -1.11
CA ASN A 208 18.01 -0.18 -2.49
C ASN A 208 16.71 0.58 -2.81
N LEU A 209 16.19 1.38 -1.87
CA LEU A 209 14.91 2.06 -2.04
C LEU A 209 14.97 3.03 -3.23
N LYS A 210 13.98 2.92 -4.11
CA LYS A 210 13.80 3.78 -5.30
C LYS A 210 12.49 4.57 -5.24
N TYR A 211 11.48 4.04 -4.58
CA TYR A 211 10.19 4.68 -4.39
C TYR A 211 9.85 4.74 -2.91
N LEU A 212 9.50 5.93 -2.43
CA LEU A 212 8.85 6.13 -1.14
C LEU A 212 7.51 6.82 -1.36
N GLY A 213 6.43 6.18 -0.91
CA GLY A 213 5.11 6.77 -0.82
C GLY A 213 4.69 6.92 0.64
N LEU A 214 4.40 8.15 1.05
CA LEU A 214 3.77 8.50 2.33
C LEU A 214 2.47 9.21 1.99
N ARG A 215 1.50 8.41 1.60
CA ARG A 215 0.28 8.84 0.92
C ARG A 215 -0.86 9.01 1.92
N ASN A 216 -1.94 9.61 1.46
CA ASN A 216 -3.20 9.69 2.20
C ASN A 216 -3.02 10.25 3.61
N CYS A 217 -2.17 11.26 3.78
CA CYS A 217 -1.66 11.68 5.08
C CYS A 217 -2.20 13.05 5.48
N GLU A 218 -2.76 13.15 6.68
CA GLU A 218 -3.24 14.41 7.25
C GLU A 218 -2.09 15.39 7.58
N PHE A 219 -1.02 14.89 8.22
CA PHE A 219 0.15 15.67 8.65
C PHE A 219 1.23 15.79 7.57
N VAL A 220 0.87 15.73 6.29
CA VAL A 220 1.83 15.71 5.16
C VAL A 220 2.69 16.99 5.07
N ASN A 221 2.22 18.12 5.63
CA ASN A 221 3.02 19.35 5.71
C ASN A 221 4.24 19.18 6.63
N ASP A 222 4.10 18.44 7.73
CA ASP A 222 5.21 18.14 8.65
C ASP A 222 6.23 17.21 7.98
N ILE A 223 5.74 16.21 7.23
CA ILE A 223 6.59 15.34 6.40
C ILE A 223 7.36 16.18 5.38
N ALA A 224 6.69 17.10 4.67
CA ALA A 224 7.31 17.99 3.70
C ALA A 224 8.43 18.85 4.31
N ALA A 225 8.24 19.35 5.53
CA ALA A 225 9.24 20.16 6.23
C ALA A 225 10.53 19.38 6.56
N VAL A 226 10.42 18.09 6.89
CA VAL A 226 11.58 17.27 7.25
C VAL A 226 12.24 16.59 6.04
N ILE A 227 11.44 16.11 5.08
CA ILE A 227 11.92 15.23 4.00
C ILE A 227 12.86 15.95 3.02
N VAL A 228 12.73 17.26 2.88
CA VAL A 228 13.62 18.08 2.04
C VAL A 228 15.08 18.06 2.51
N ASN A 229 15.30 17.77 3.80
CA ASN A 229 16.63 17.63 4.40
C ASN A 229 17.11 16.17 4.46
N SER A 230 16.26 15.21 4.10
CA SER A 230 16.60 13.80 4.15
C SER A 230 17.63 13.44 3.07
N PRO A 231 18.67 12.65 3.38
CA PRO A 231 19.55 12.10 2.34
C PRO A 231 18.81 11.11 1.43
N LEU A 232 17.64 10.60 1.86
CA LEU A 232 16.80 9.70 1.09
C LEU A 232 16.38 10.33 -0.25
N VAL A 233 15.95 11.59 -0.27
CA VAL A 233 15.47 12.26 -1.49
C VAL A 233 16.57 12.49 -2.52
N GLN A 234 17.84 12.38 -2.14
CA GLN A 234 18.95 12.43 -3.09
C GLN A 234 19.18 11.10 -3.82
N ARG A 235 18.72 9.98 -3.26
CA ARG A 235 19.00 8.62 -3.78
C ARG A 235 17.79 7.92 -4.39
N ILE A 236 16.57 8.22 -3.92
CA ILE A 236 15.35 7.65 -4.49
C ILE A 236 15.05 8.30 -5.86
N GLU A 237 14.27 7.61 -6.67
CA GLU A 237 13.83 8.09 -7.98
C GLU A 237 12.45 8.74 -7.93
N SER A 238 11.61 8.32 -6.98
CA SER A 238 10.24 8.78 -6.84
C SER A 238 9.86 9.03 -5.38
N LEU A 239 9.24 10.18 -5.13
CA LEU A 239 8.59 10.52 -3.87
C LEU A 239 7.09 10.72 -4.12
N ASP A 240 6.24 10.06 -3.35
CA ASP A 240 4.79 10.19 -3.44
C ASP A 240 4.19 10.66 -2.11
N LEU A 241 3.67 11.89 -2.11
CA LEU A 241 2.96 12.53 -0.99
C LEU A 241 1.49 12.83 -1.39
N SER A 242 0.95 12.07 -2.34
CA SER A 242 -0.40 12.24 -2.86
C SER A 242 -1.48 11.85 -1.85
N LEU A 243 -2.72 12.25 -2.15
CA LEU A 243 -3.93 11.91 -1.39
C LEU A 243 -4.00 12.55 0.01
N GLY A 244 -3.02 13.36 0.39
CA GLY A 244 -2.96 13.98 1.71
C GLY A 244 -3.44 15.44 1.73
N VAL A 245 -3.39 16.02 2.93
CA VAL A 245 -3.79 17.41 3.20
C VAL A 245 -2.61 18.36 2.93
N LEU A 246 -2.02 18.27 1.73
CA LEU A 246 -0.87 19.08 1.38
C LEU A 246 -1.30 20.51 1.06
N THR A 247 -0.91 21.44 1.93
CA THR A 247 -1.23 22.85 1.78
C THR A 247 -0.05 23.63 1.21
N ASP A 248 -0.30 24.90 0.98
CA ASP A 248 0.66 25.92 0.59
C ASP A 248 1.91 26.00 1.49
N GLU A 249 1.81 25.60 2.77
CA GLU A 249 2.94 25.51 3.69
C GLU A 249 3.90 24.37 3.28
N GLY A 250 3.39 23.14 3.21
CA GLY A 250 4.16 21.97 2.78
C GLY A 250 4.67 22.13 1.35
N GLY A 251 3.85 22.68 0.44
CA GLY A 251 4.26 22.95 -0.93
C GLY A 251 5.45 23.94 -1.03
N ARG A 252 5.48 24.98 -0.18
CA ARG A 252 6.64 25.89 -0.12
C ARG A 252 7.88 25.21 0.46
N ALA A 253 7.73 24.32 1.43
CA ALA A 253 8.85 23.51 1.92
C ALA A 253 9.43 22.65 0.78
N LEU A 254 8.58 21.92 0.04
CA LEU A 254 8.98 21.05 -1.07
C LEU A 254 9.67 21.77 -2.24
N ALA A 255 9.49 23.09 -2.38
CA ALA A 255 10.25 23.89 -3.34
C ALA A 255 11.77 23.87 -3.07
N SER A 256 12.19 23.46 -1.87
CA SER A 256 13.58 23.30 -1.46
C SER A 256 14.14 21.89 -1.67
N LEU A 257 13.39 20.98 -2.30
CA LEU A 257 13.88 19.64 -2.61
C LEU A 257 15.21 19.69 -3.41
N PRO A 258 16.18 18.83 -3.08
CA PRO A 258 17.47 18.83 -3.77
C PRO A 258 17.30 18.43 -5.24
N THR A 259 17.94 19.18 -6.12
CA THR A 259 17.83 19.01 -7.58
C THR A 259 19.01 18.29 -8.22
N ASN A 260 20.05 18.00 -7.44
CA ASN A 260 21.28 17.32 -7.86
C ASN A 260 21.25 15.80 -7.58
N GLY A 261 20.14 15.26 -7.06
CA GLY A 261 19.97 13.85 -6.74
C GLY A 261 19.43 13.00 -7.89
N LYS A 262 18.93 11.81 -7.56
CA LYS A 262 18.30 10.87 -8.50
C LYS A 262 16.79 11.06 -8.67
N LEU A 263 16.18 11.99 -7.94
CA LEU A 263 14.75 12.22 -7.96
C LEU A 263 14.28 12.65 -9.35
N LYS A 264 13.37 11.87 -9.94
CA LYS A 264 12.79 12.09 -11.28
C LYS A 264 11.31 12.46 -11.19
N HIS A 265 10.64 12.01 -10.14
CA HIS A 265 9.20 12.18 -9.99
C HIS A 265 8.82 12.53 -8.55
N VAL A 266 7.97 13.54 -8.40
CA VAL A 266 7.26 13.86 -7.17
C VAL A 266 5.77 13.83 -7.47
N SER A 267 5.02 13.02 -6.73
CA SER A 267 3.56 12.98 -6.83
C SER A 267 2.96 13.73 -5.64
N LEU A 268 2.22 14.78 -5.96
CA LEU A 268 1.39 15.59 -5.07
C LEU A 268 -0.07 15.55 -5.57
N HIS A 269 -0.45 14.48 -6.26
CA HIS A 269 -1.81 14.29 -6.76
C HIS A 269 -2.81 14.37 -5.60
N TYR A 270 -3.95 15.03 -5.78
CA TYR A 270 -4.87 15.36 -4.68
C TYR A 270 -4.16 16.17 -3.58
N ASN A 271 -4.25 17.49 -3.70
CA ASN A 271 -3.60 18.47 -2.83
C ASN A 271 -4.46 19.72 -2.67
N TYR A 272 -4.10 20.59 -1.72
CA TYR A 272 -4.77 21.87 -1.45
C TYR A 272 -3.85 23.06 -1.79
N LEU A 273 -3.06 22.95 -2.85
CA LEU A 273 -2.10 23.99 -3.27
C LEU A 273 -2.78 25.11 -4.05
N THR A 274 -2.40 26.34 -3.76
CA THR A 274 -2.79 27.49 -4.56
C THR A 274 -2.04 27.52 -5.90
N ASN A 275 -2.60 28.26 -6.86
CA ASN A 275 -1.95 28.51 -8.15
C ASN A 275 -0.55 29.13 -8.04
N GLU A 276 -0.28 29.89 -6.97
CA GLU A 276 1.04 30.46 -6.72
C GLU A 276 2.06 29.36 -6.43
N VAL A 277 1.75 28.46 -5.50
CA VAL A 277 2.64 27.38 -5.10
C VAL A 277 2.76 26.32 -6.19
N ILE A 278 1.70 26.04 -6.95
CA ILE A 278 1.76 25.19 -8.15
C ILE A 278 2.78 25.74 -9.16
N LYS A 279 2.78 27.06 -9.42
CA LYS A 279 3.77 27.69 -10.30
C LYS A 279 5.18 27.65 -9.73
N LEU A 280 5.33 27.73 -8.41
CA LEU A 280 6.63 27.61 -7.74
C LEU A 280 7.19 26.19 -7.92
N LEU A 281 6.41 25.16 -7.60
CA LEU A 281 6.80 23.76 -7.72
C LEU A 281 7.02 23.33 -9.18
N GLY A 282 6.26 23.89 -10.11
CA GLY A 282 6.45 23.66 -11.56
C GLY A 282 7.80 24.14 -12.12
N LYS A 283 8.60 24.88 -11.34
CA LYS A 283 9.98 25.27 -11.73
C LYS A 283 11.03 24.21 -11.36
N LEU A 284 10.66 23.19 -10.59
CA LEU A 284 11.57 22.10 -10.25
C LEU A 284 11.95 21.32 -11.52
N PRO A 285 13.19 20.82 -11.64
CA PRO A 285 13.70 20.22 -12.87
C PRO A 285 13.21 18.80 -13.12
N PHE A 286 12.47 18.21 -12.17
CA PHE A 286 11.88 16.88 -12.25
C PHE A 286 10.36 16.98 -12.40
N LYS A 287 9.71 15.85 -12.76
CA LYS A 287 8.27 15.82 -12.98
C LYS A 287 7.52 15.91 -11.65
N VAL A 288 6.78 17.00 -11.43
CA VAL A 288 5.85 17.14 -10.31
C VAL A 288 4.41 16.92 -10.80
N ASP A 289 3.73 15.91 -10.30
CA ASP A 289 2.29 15.70 -10.56
C ASP A 289 1.48 16.41 -9.48
N MET A 290 0.73 17.44 -9.85
CA MET A 290 -0.15 18.21 -8.98
C MET A 290 -1.61 18.13 -9.46
N SER A 291 -1.96 17.04 -10.15
CA SER A 291 -3.29 16.86 -10.73
C SER A 291 -4.37 16.62 -9.66
N LYS A 292 -5.62 16.90 -10.04
CA LYS A 292 -6.81 16.88 -9.16
C LYS A 292 -6.61 17.70 -7.87
N PRO A 293 -6.32 19.01 -7.95
CA PRO A 293 -6.34 19.83 -6.74
C PRO A 293 -7.72 19.72 -6.09
N SER A 294 -7.74 19.46 -4.79
CA SER A 294 -8.94 19.54 -3.99
C SER A 294 -9.26 21.01 -3.74
N HIS A 295 -10.53 21.37 -3.90
CA HIS A 295 -10.99 22.73 -3.66
C HIS A 295 -11.53 22.82 -2.24
N MET A 296 -11.24 23.94 -1.57
CA MET A 296 -12.08 24.38 -0.48
C MET A 296 -13.33 24.94 -1.13
N ASP A 297 -14.51 24.44 -0.79
CA ASP A 297 -15.69 25.26 -0.97
C ASP A 297 -15.54 26.47 -0.04
N ASP A 298 -15.93 27.67 -0.50
CA ASP A 298 -15.68 28.94 0.20
C ASP A 298 -16.29 28.97 1.62
N ASP A 299 -17.18 28.02 1.95
CA ASP A 299 -17.87 27.87 3.22
C ASP A 299 -17.33 26.70 4.10
N GLU A 300 -16.36 25.92 3.63
CA GLU A 300 -15.79 24.76 4.35
C GLU A 300 -14.36 25.03 4.83
N GLU A 301 -14.16 25.07 6.15
CA GLU A 301 -12.82 25.18 6.77
C GLU A 301 -12.06 23.84 6.84
N TRP A 302 -12.73 22.73 6.54
CA TRP A 302 -12.22 21.37 6.73
C TRP A 302 -11.50 20.86 5.48
N ARG A 303 -10.37 20.19 5.69
CA ARG A 303 -9.62 19.49 4.63
C ARG A 303 -9.62 18.01 4.95
N PHE A 304 -9.75 17.20 3.91
CA PHE A 304 -9.83 15.75 4.05
C PHE A 304 -8.71 15.09 3.25
N VAL A 305 -8.27 13.93 3.72
CA VAL A 305 -7.48 13.01 2.91
C VAL A 305 -8.38 12.39 1.83
N ALA A 306 -7.81 11.86 0.76
CA ALA A 306 -8.61 11.37 -0.36
C ALA A 306 -9.33 10.04 -0.07
N VAL A 307 -8.87 9.26 0.92
CA VAL A 307 -9.42 7.96 1.29
C VAL A 307 -9.51 7.87 2.81
N GLY A 308 -10.69 7.62 3.34
CA GLY A 308 -10.92 7.54 4.78
C GLY A 308 -11.82 6.36 5.08
N GLU A 309 -13.09 6.53 4.72
CA GLU A 309 -14.07 5.49 4.43
C GLU A 309 -13.78 4.80 3.08
#